data_AF-A0A1G0PGU8-F1
#
_entry.id   AF-A0A1G0PGU8-F1
#
_cell.length_a   1.000
_cell.length_b   1.000
_cell.length_c   1.000
_cell.angle_alpha   90.00
_cell.angle_beta   90.00
_cell.angle_gamma   90.00
#
_symmetry.space_group_name_H-M   'P 1'
#
loop_
_entity.id
_entity.type
_entity.pdbx_description
1 polymer ?
#
loop_
_entity_poly.entity_id
_entity_poly.type
_entity_poly.pdbx_seq_one_letter_code
_entity_poly.pdbx_strand_id
1 'polypeptide(L)' 'MSEVTIDLSQFFTNNAKLTELDNYIQKAKLMAGEGNNVILTGAAPVWLYLKIAHALHGKARKLIYRSPVTGNVVIFDHTP' A
#
# COMPACT_ATOMS: atom_id res chain seq x y z
N MET A 1 -12.91 -2.93 -13.06
CA MET A 1 -11.78 -2.42 -12.25
C MET A 1 -12.33 -2.03 -10.90
N SER A 2 -11.75 -2.55 -9.82
CA SER A 2 -12.20 -2.27 -8.46
C SER A 2 -11.22 -1.37 -7.71
N GLU A 3 -11.76 -0.65 -6.73
CA GLU A 3 -10.98 0.07 -5.74
C GLU A 3 -10.70 -0.87 -4.55
N VAL A 4 -9.45 -0.95 -4.11
CA VAL A 4 -9.01 -1.78 -3.00
C VAL A 4 -8.33 -0.90 -1.95
N THR A 5 -8.83 -0.95 -0.72
CA THR A 5 -8.17 -0.25 0.41
C THR A 5 -7.37 -1.25 1.24
N ILE A 6 -6.11 -0.93 1.49
CA ILE A 6 -5.18 -1.71 2.32
C ILE A 6 -4.76 -0.85 3.51
N ASP A 7 -5.17 -1.27 4.71
CA ASP A 7 -4.73 -0.66 5.97
C ASP A 7 -3.45 -1.34 6.46
N LEU A 8 -2.33 -0.62 6.39
CA LEU A 8 -1.01 -1.12 6.78
C LEU A 8 -0.87 -1.29 8.30
N SER A 9 -1.72 -0.67 9.12
CA SER A 9 -1.70 -0.89 10.57
C SER A 9 -2.07 -2.33 10.95
N GLN A 10 -2.78 -3.04 10.05
CA GLN A 10 -3.22 -4.43 10.24
C GLN A 10 -2.16 -5.46 9.80
N PHE A 11 -0.94 -5.02 9.48
CA PHE A 11 0.12 -5.89 8.97
C PHE A 11 1.04 -6.41 10.08
N PHE A 12 1.03 -5.78 11.24
CA PHE A 12 1.91 -6.07 12.36
C PHE A 12 1.22 -5.77 13.68
N THR A 13 1.75 -6.31 14.77
CA THR A 13 1.28 -6.01 16.13
C THR A 13 2.24 -5.03 16.80
N ASN A 14 1.74 -3.89 17.24
CA ASN A 14 2.48 -2.77 17.87
C ASN A 14 3.53 -2.12 16.96
N ASN A 15 4.60 -2.84 16.61
CA ASN A 15 5.72 -2.34 15.82
C ASN A 15 5.97 -3.24 14.61
N ALA A 16 6.08 -2.64 13.43
CA ALA A 16 6.52 -3.35 12.22
C ALA A 16 8.00 -3.75 12.36
N LYS A 17 8.35 -4.95 11.89
CA LYS A 17 9.70 -5.50 11.98
C LYS A 17 10.32 -5.63 10.59
N LEU A 18 11.56 -5.19 10.42
CA LEU A 18 12.29 -5.35 9.15
C LEU A 18 12.48 -6.83 8.77
N THR A 19 12.62 -7.72 9.75
CA THR A 19 12.72 -9.18 9.53
C THR A 19 11.47 -9.79 8.92
N GLU A 20 10.33 -9.09 8.98
CA GLU A 20 9.04 -9.53 8.42
C GLU A 20 8.69 -8.78 7.13
N LEU A 21 9.61 -7.96 6.60
CA LEU A 21 9.36 -7.11 5.44
C LEU A 21 8.82 -7.88 4.23
N ASP A 22 9.38 -9.04 3.92
CA ASP A 22 8.95 -9.86 2.81
C ASP A 22 7.49 -10.33 2.99
N ASN A 23 7.10 -10.70 4.21
CA ASN A 23 5.72 -11.10 4.52
C ASN A 23 4.75 -9.93 4.31
N TYR A 24 5.12 -8.72 4.74
CA TYR A 24 4.31 -7.53 4.53
C TYR A 24 4.16 -7.21 3.02
N ILE A 25 5.24 -7.32 2.25
CA ILE A 25 5.21 -7.08 0.80
C ILE A 25 4.30 -8.11 0.12
N GLN A 26 4.45 -9.40 0.43
CA GLN A 26 3.62 -10.45 -0.18
C GLN A 26 2.15 -10.27 0.18
N LYS A 27 1.84 -9.96 1.45
CA LYS A 27 0.47 -9.66 1.88
C LYS A 27 -0.13 -8.48 1.10
N ALA A 28 0.61 -7.38 0.94
CA ALA A 28 0.15 -6.24 0.16
C ALA A 28 -0.08 -6.58 -1.31
N LYS A 29 0.84 -7.33 -1.94
CA LYS A 29 0.68 -7.78 -3.34
C LYS A 29 -0.55 -8.66 -3.52
N LEU A 30 -0.78 -9.60 -2.62
CA LEU A 30 -1.95 -10.48 -2.66
C LEU A 30 -3.25 -9.68 -2.53
N MET A 31 -3.32 -8.75 -1.57
CA MET A 31 -4.49 -7.91 -1.35
C MET A 31 -4.75 -6.96 -2.52
N ALA A 32 -3.70 -6.37 -3.11
CA ALA A 32 -3.81 -5.44 -4.23
C ALA A 32 -4.44 -6.07 -5.48
N GLY A 33 -4.18 -7.37 -5.73
CA GLY A 33 -4.53 -8.01 -6.99
C GLY A 33 -3.76 -7.41 -8.17
N GLU A 34 -4.26 -7.60 -9.40
CA GLU A 34 -3.66 -7.11 -10.63
C GLU A 34 -4.54 -6.03 -11.27
N GLY A 35 -3.96 -4.87 -11.59
CA GLY A 35 -4.63 -3.79 -12.34
C GLY A 35 -5.69 -2.99 -11.57
N ASN A 36 -5.81 -3.19 -10.24
CA ASN A 36 -6.75 -2.43 -9.41
C ASN A 36 -6.24 -1.02 -9.07
N ASN A 37 -7.17 -0.16 -8.65
CA ASN A 37 -6.85 1.10 -8.00
C ASN A 37 -6.66 0.83 -6.51
N VAL A 38 -5.46 1.03 -5.99
CA VAL A 38 -5.11 0.69 -4.61
C VAL A 38 -4.98 1.96 -3.77
N ILE A 39 -5.57 1.93 -2.57
CA ILE A 39 -5.42 2.95 -1.55
C ILE A 39 -4.66 2.35 -0.37
N LEU A 40 -3.52 2.93 -0.01
CA LEU A 40 -2.81 2.63 1.22
C LEU A 40 -3.22 3.62 2.31
N THR A 41 -3.51 3.11 3.50
CA THR A 41 -3.89 3.90 4.68
C THR A 41 -3.36 3.24 5.96
N GLY A 42 -3.61 3.87 7.10
CA GLY A 42 -3.29 3.33 8.43
C GLY A 42 -1.99 3.86 9.03
N ALA A 43 -1.87 3.77 10.35
CA ALA A 43 -0.64 4.12 11.04
C ALA A 43 0.43 3.04 10.80
N ALA A 44 1.46 3.36 10.03
CA ALA A 44 2.60 2.50 9.79
C ALA A 44 3.88 3.32 9.55
N PRO A 45 5.08 2.74 9.79
CA PRO A 45 6.33 3.45 9.53
C PRO A 45 6.49 3.86 8.07
N VAL A 46 7.11 5.02 7.84
CA VAL A 46 7.34 5.55 6.49
C VAL A 46 8.08 4.56 5.59
N TRP A 47 9.06 3.83 6.13
CA TRP A 47 9.81 2.83 5.35
C TRP A 47 8.91 1.69 4.82
N LEU A 48 7.85 1.33 5.55
CA LEU A 48 6.93 0.26 5.12
C LEU A 48 6.07 0.75 3.96
N TYR A 49 5.58 1.98 4.03
CA TYR A 49 4.89 2.64 2.93
C TYR A 49 5.77 2.70 1.67
N LEU A 50 7.03 3.11 1.80
CA LEU A 50 7.95 3.19 0.65
C LEU A 50 8.17 1.81 0.00
N LYS A 51 8.41 0.77 0.81
CA LYS A 51 8.63 -0.58 0.30
C LYS A 51 7.38 -1.16 -0.37
N ILE A 52 6.20 -0.97 0.22
CA ILE A 52 4.95 -1.45 -0.35
C ILE A 52 4.59 -0.67 -1.61
N ALA A 53 4.71 0.66 -1.61
CA ALA A 53 4.43 1.48 -2.79
C ALA A 53 5.32 1.08 -3.98
N HIS A 54 6.62 0.88 -3.75
CA HIS A 54 7.53 0.36 -4.77
C HIS A 54 7.13 -1.04 -5.25
N ALA A 55 6.80 -1.95 -4.34
CA ALA A 55 6.42 -3.32 -4.67
C ALA A 55 5.08 -3.44 -5.43
N LEU A 56 4.19 -2.45 -5.28
CA LEU A 56 2.92 -2.35 -6.01
C LEU A 56 3.05 -1.59 -7.33
N HIS A 57 4.17 -0.91 -7.57
CA HIS A 57 4.44 -0.27 -8.85
C HIS A 57 4.58 -1.33 -9.95
N GLY A 58 3.76 -1.22 -10.99
CA GLY A 58 3.65 -2.24 -12.06
C GLY A 58 2.66 -3.38 -11.76
N LYS A 59 2.01 -3.37 -10.59
CA LYS A 59 0.95 -4.33 -10.21
C LYS A 59 -0.40 -3.64 -10.04
N ALA A 60 -0.43 -2.53 -9.31
CA ALA A 60 -1.59 -1.65 -9.28
C ALA A 60 -1.60 -0.73 -10.52
N ARG A 61 -2.79 -0.39 -11.01
CA ARG A 61 -2.95 0.61 -12.08
C ARG A 61 -2.73 2.02 -11.52
N LYS A 62 -3.28 2.28 -10.33
CA LYS A 62 -3.18 3.55 -9.62
C LYS A 62 -2.93 3.27 -8.15
N LEU A 63 -2.06 4.05 -7.53
CA LEU A 63 -1.80 3.98 -6.10
C LEU A 63 -2.04 5.33 -5.44
N ILE A 64 -2.81 5.31 -4.37
CA ILE A 64 -3.16 6.48 -3.58
C ILE A 64 -2.70 6.25 -2.14
N TYR A 65 -2.08 7.25 -1.53
CA TYR A 65 -1.95 7.34 -0.08
C TYR A 65 -3.13 8.12 0.49
N ARG A 66 -3.79 7.59 1.51
CA ARG A 66 -4.90 8.26 2.20
C ARG A 66 -4.54 8.46 3.66
N SER A 67 -4.69 9.69 4.14
CA SER A 67 -4.60 10.02 5.57
C SER A 67 -5.71 10.98 5.99
N PRO A 68 -6.07 11.03 7.29
CA PRO A 68 -7.04 12.02 7.78
C PRO A 68 -6.62 13.47 7.56
N VAL A 69 -5.31 13.74 7.47
CA VAL A 69 -4.77 15.10 7.38
C VAL A 69 -4.67 15.57 5.94
N THR A 70 -4.17 14.73 5.05
CA THR A 70 -3.90 15.09 3.65
C THR A 70 -5.04 14.71 2.70
N GLY A 71 -6.00 13.89 3.14
CA GLY A 71 -6.93 13.22 2.24
C GLY A 71 -6.19 12.27 1.29
N ASN A 72 -6.66 12.19 0.05
CA ASN A 72 -6.06 11.36 -1.00
C ASN A 72 -4.90 12.07 -1.68
N VAL A 73 -3.73 11.44 -1.66
CA VAL A 73 -2.54 11.85 -2.41
C VAL A 73 -2.22 10.74 -3.42
N VAL A 74 -2.25 11.07 -4.71
CA VAL A 74 -1.86 10.11 -5.75
C VAL A 74 -0.35 9.92 -5.70
N ILE A 75 0.09 8.66 -5.56
CA ILE A 75 1.52 8.29 -5.65
C ILE A 75 1.89 8.04 -7.11
N PHE A 76 1.06 7.28 -7.83
CA PHE A 76 1.19 7.10 -9.27
C PHE A 76 -0.17 6.77 -9.89
N ASP A 77 -0.31 7.05 -11.19
CA ASP A 77 -1.48 6.72 -12.00
C ASP A 77 -1.02 6.32 -13.40
N HIS A 78 -1.24 5.06 -13.78
CA HIS A 78 -0.93 4.52 -15.11
C HIS A 78 -2.15 4.53 -16.03
N THR A 79 -3.10 5.43 -15.78
CA THR A 79 -4.16 5.77 -16.73
C THR A 79 -3.61 6.75 -17.76
N PRO A 80 -3.57 6.38 -19.06
CA PRO A 80 -3.17 7.30 -20.13
C PRO A 80 -4.06 8.54 -20.22
#